data_AF-A0A496SAV2-F1
#
_entry.id   AF-A0A496SAV2-F1
#
_cell.length_a   1.000
_cell.length_b   1.000
_cell.length_c   1.000
_cell.angle_alpha   90.00
_cell.angle_beta   90.00
_cell.angle_gamma   90.00
#
_symmetry.space_group_name_H-M   'P 1'
#
loop_
_entity.id
_entity.type
_entity.pdbx_description
1 polymer ?
#
loop_
_entity_poly.entity_id
_entity_poly.type
_entity_poly.pdbx_seq_one_letter_code
_entity_poly.pdbx_strand_id
1 'polypeptide(L)'
;MRDYKGWGWTSYVMSNGLVRLAVVPEIGGRVMEYSLGGHNFIYVNPRELGRTYIPSEDSPWHNFGGYKVWPAPQAEWIVGGGGWPPPPNLDFGRYSCEVCVDSPDSSVVFLESPVETLDRWK
;
A
#
# COMPACT_ATOMS: atom_id res chain seq x y z
N MET A 1 -15.12 -1.51 6.55
CA MET A 1 -14.27 -2.49 5.85
C MET A 1 -15.11 -3.36 4.95
N ARG A 2 -14.97 -3.20 3.64
CA ARG A 2 -15.62 -4.07 2.64
C ARG A 2 -14.68 -4.20 1.45
N ASP A 3 -14.87 -5.28 0.71
CA ASP A 3 -14.33 -5.41 -0.64
C ASP A 3 -14.88 -4.27 -1.50
N TYR A 4 -14.00 -3.33 -1.83
CA TYR A 4 -14.34 -2.14 -2.58
C TYR A 4 -14.05 -2.38 -4.07
N LYS A 5 -15.06 -2.15 -4.91
CA LYS A 5 -15.01 -2.42 -6.37
C LYS A 5 -14.72 -3.89 -6.76
N GLY A 6 -14.86 -4.84 -5.83
CA GLY A 6 -14.57 -6.26 -6.10
C GLY A 6 -13.08 -6.54 -6.22
N TRP A 7 -12.22 -5.71 -5.62
CA TRP A 7 -10.78 -5.90 -5.61
C TRP A 7 -10.31 -7.08 -4.78
N GLY A 8 -11.15 -7.64 -3.90
CA GLY A 8 -10.81 -8.78 -3.06
C GLY A 8 -9.92 -8.42 -1.86
N TRP A 9 -9.73 -7.13 -1.58
CA TRP A 9 -9.03 -6.64 -0.39
C TRP A 9 -9.94 -5.76 0.45
N THR A 10 -9.64 -5.72 1.75
CA THR A 10 -10.20 -4.74 2.66
C THR A 10 -9.65 -3.36 2.33
N SER A 11 -10.55 -2.47 1.89
CA SER A 11 -10.22 -1.09 1.56
C SER A 11 -10.84 -0.11 2.55
N TYR A 12 -10.11 0.98 2.82
CA TYR A 12 -10.62 2.15 3.55
C TYR A 12 -10.78 3.28 2.56
N VAL A 13 -12.02 3.75 2.40
CA VAL A 13 -12.39 4.70 1.36
C VAL A 13 -12.83 6.00 2.01
N MET A 14 -12.19 7.09 1.61
CA MET A 14 -12.54 8.45 2.02
C MET A 14 -12.99 9.25 0.80
N SER A 15 -14.00 10.10 0.98
CA SER A 15 -14.54 10.90 -0.12
C SER A 15 -15.14 12.20 0.40
N ASN A 16 -14.83 13.31 -0.25
CA ASN A 16 -15.47 14.62 0.01
C ASN A 16 -16.44 15.03 -1.12
N GLY A 17 -16.80 14.10 -2.01
CA GLY A 17 -17.67 14.34 -3.18
C GLY A 17 -16.93 14.82 -4.43
N LEU A 18 -15.73 15.39 -4.28
CA LEU A 18 -14.86 15.79 -5.41
C LEU A 18 -13.70 14.81 -5.59
N VAL A 19 -13.01 14.50 -4.49
CA VAL A 19 -11.90 13.56 -4.40
C VAL A 19 -12.37 12.29 -3.71
N ARG A 20 -11.95 11.14 -4.23
CA ARG A 20 -12.07 9.84 -3.54
C ARG A 20 -10.72 9.18 -3.42
N LEU A 21 -10.37 8.75 -2.22
CA LEU A 21 -9.16 8.01 -1.91
C LEU A 21 -9.54 6.60 -1.45
N ALA A 22 -8.82 5.57 -1.89
CA ALA A 22 -8.91 4.23 -1.31
C ALA A 22 -7.53 3.74 -0.92
N VAL A 23 -7.34 3.39 0.35
CA VAL A 23 -6.11 2.78 0.87
C VAL A 23 -6.35 1.31 1.24
N VAL A 24 -5.33 0.48 1.01
CA VAL A 24 -5.41 -0.98 1.20
C VAL A 24 -4.23 -1.44 2.09
N PRO A 25 -4.47 -1.62 3.40
CA PRO A 25 -3.41 -2.02 4.35
C PRO A 25 -2.80 -3.38 4.04
N GLU A 26 -3.57 -4.30 3.43
CA GLU A 26 -3.16 -5.69 3.19
C GLU A 26 -2.03 -5.86 2.16
N ILE A 27 -1.71 -4.80 1.40
CA ILE A 27 -0.71 -4.82 0.31
C ILE A 27 0.28 -3.66 0.43
N GLY A 28 0.77 -3.39 1.64
CA GLY A 28 1.76 -2.33 1.89
C GLY A 28 1.16 -0.93 2.09
N GLY A 29 -0.09 -0.86 2.59
CA GLY A 29 -0.74 0.44 2.83
C GLY A 29 -0.99 1.27 1.57
N ARG A 30 -1.05 0.62 0.39
CA ARG A 30 -1.11 1.31 -0.90
C ARG A 30 -2.35 2.18 -1.04
N VAL A 31 -2.17 3.35 -1.65
CA VAL A 31 -3.28 4.10 -2.24
C VAL A 31 -3.60 3.46 -3.58
N MET A 32 -4.76 2.83 -3.71
CA MET A 32 -5.22 2.15 -4.92
C MET A 32 -6.24 2.96 -5.73
N GLU A 33 -6.78 4.02 -5.12
CA GLU A 33 -7.57 5.02 -5.83
C GLU A 33 -7.19 6.42 -5.36
N TYR A 34 -6.99 7.31 -6.32
CA TYR A 34 -7.08 8.75 -6.15
C TYR A 34 -7.91 9.26 -7.33
N SER A 35 -9.20 9.44 -7.10
CA SER A 35 -10.14 9.90 -8.12
C SER A 35 -10.46 11.37 -7.95
N LEU A 36 -10.51 12.10 -9.07
CA LEU A 36 -11.06 13.46 -9.16
C LEU A 36 -12.24 13.45 -10.12
N GLY A 37 -13.42 13.90 -9.68
CA GLY A 37 -14.61 13.91 -10.54
C GLY A 37 -15.03 12.52 -11.05
N GLY A 38 -14.71 11.47 -10.30
CA GLY A 38 -15.02 10.08 -10.66
C GLY A 38 -13.99 9.36 -11.52
N HIS A 39 -12.95 10.05 -12.01
CA HIS A 39 -11.86 9.43 -12.77
C HIS A 39 -10.68 9.06 -11.84
N ASN A 40 -10.33 7.78 -11.76
CA ASN A 40 -9.18 7.30 -10.99
C ASN A 40 -7.88 7.44 -11.78
N PHE A 41 -6.89 8.14 -11.21
CA PHE A 41 -5.57 8.32 -11.83
C PHE A 41 -4.53 7.28 -11.40
N ILE A 42 -4.89 6.40 -10.45
CA ILE A 42 -4.00 5.37 -9.94
C ILE A 42 -4.17 4.09 -10.77
N TYR A 43 -3.06 3.59 -11.33
CA TYR A 43 -3.04 2.29 -12.00
C TYR A 43 -3.29 1.16 -10.99
N VAL A 44 -4.21 0.26 -11.32
CA VAL A 44 -4.50 -0.96 -10.55
C VAL A 44 -4.18 -2.14 -11.45
N ASN A 45 -3.32 -3.06 -11.01
CA ASN A 45 -3.00 -4.24 -11.80
C ASN A 45 -4.11 -5.31 -11.64
N PRO A 46 -4.89 -5.63 -12.69
CA PRO A 46 -5.98 -6.60 -12.59
C PRO A 46 -5.52 -8.02 -12.24
N ARG A 47 -4.26 -8.36 -12.54
CA ARG A 47 -3.70 -9.70 -12.26
C ARG A 47 -3.41 -9.94 -10.78
N GLU A 48 -3.34 -8.86 -10.00
CA GLU A 48 -3.03 -8.92 -8.56
C GLU A 48 -4.26 -8.83 -7.67
N LEU A 49 -5.45 -8.55 -8.20
CA LEU A 49 -6.67 -8.40 -7.40
C LEU A 49 -6.91 -9.62 -6.49
N GLY A 50 -7.14 -9.34 -5.20
CA GLY A 50 -7.36 -10.32 -4.14
C GLY A 50 -6.11 -11.07 -3.68
N ARG A 51 -4.94 -10.83 -4.29
CA ARG A 51 -3.70 -11.52 -3.92
C ARG A 51 -3.04 -10.84 -2.74
N THR A 52 -2.48 -11.66 -1.85
CA THR A 52 -1.60 -11.22 -0.77
C THR A 52 -0.40 -12.15 -0.71
N TYR A 53 0.72 -11.64 -0.23
CA TYR A 53 1.98 -12.37 -0.14
C TYR A 53 2.57 -12.18 1.25
N ILE A 54 3.30 -13.18 1.72
CA ILE A 54 4.01 -13.12 3.00
C ILE A 54 5.45 -12.68 2.70
N PRO A 55 5.93 -11.53 3.23
CA PRO A 55 7.31 -11.09 3.06
C PRO A 55 8.33 -12.14 3.51
N SER A 56 9.40 -12.27 2.74
CA SER A 56 10.50 -13.20 2.96
C SER A 56 11.79 -12.73 2.29
N GLU A 57 12.92 -13.33 2.64
CA GLU A 57 14.23 -12.88 2.12
C GLU A 57 14.44 -13.06 0.61
N ASP A 58 13.62 -13.86 -0.04
CA ASP A 58 13.68 -14.11 -1.49
C ASP A 58 12.40 -13.68 -2.19
N SER A 59 11.60 -12.84 -1.53
CA SER A 59 10.36 -12.34 -2.10
C SER A 59 10.63 -11.61 -3.42
N PRO A 60 9.93 -12.00 -4.51
CA PRO A 60 9.98 -11.24 -5.74
C PRO A 60 9.24 -9.91 -5.54
N TRP A 61 9.46 -8.97 -6.44
CA TRP A 61 8.64 -7.77 -6.46
C TRP A 61 7.25 -8.04 -7.05
N HIS A 62 6.21 -7.69 -6.30
CA HIS A 62 4.81 -7.82 -6.71
C HIS A 62 4.26 -6.47 -7.19
N ASN A 63 3.88 -6.40 -8.47
CA ASN A 63 3.37 -5.15 -9.05
C ASN A 63 1.84 -5.05 -8.88
N PHE A 64 1.38 -4.67 -7.70
CA PHE A 64 -0.03 -4.38 -7.44
C PHE A 64 -0.56 -3.16 -8.22
N GLY A 65 0.32 -2.32 -8.74
CA GLY A 65 0.01 -0.93 -9.06
C GLY A 65 -0.03 -0.08 -7.79
N GLY A 66 -0.93 0.90 -7.75
CA GLY A 66 -1.07 1.79 -6.61
C GLY A 66 0.05 2.82 -6.48
N TYR A 67 -0.16 3.75 -5.55
CA TYR A 67 0.91 4.57 -5.00
C TYR A 67 1.39 3.93 -3.68
N LYS A 68 2.71 3.90 -3.50
CA LYS A 68 3.39 3.23 -2.39
C LYS A 68 4.51 4.10 -1.83
N VAL A 69 4.95 3.77 -0.62
CA VAL A 69 6.10 4.41 0.03
C VAL A 69 7.39 3.70 -0.40
N TRP A 70 8.44 4.49 -0.65
CA TRP A 70 9.80 4.00 -0.86
C TRP A 70 10.75 4.64 0.15
N PRO A 71 11.53 3.84 0.89
CA PRO A 71 12.54 4.39 1.77
C PRO A 71 13.71 4.88 0.91
N ALA A 72 14.37 5.95 1.33
CA ALA A 72 15.57 6.46 0.70
C ALA A 72 16.77 6.30 1.66
N PRO A 73 18.00 6.09 1.14
CA PRO A 73 18.35 5.99 -0.28
C PRO A 73 18.15 4.58 -0.86
N GLN A 74 17.72 4.50 -2.12
CA GLN A 74 17.47 3.21 -2.79
C GLN A 74 18.72 2.33 -2.86
N ALA A 75 19.91 2.91 -3.05
CA ALA A 75 21.15 2.15 -3.19
C ALA A 75 21.52 1.31 -1.94
N GLU A 76 20.93 1.65 -0.79
CA GLU A 76 21.18 0.99 0.50
C GLU A 76 20.09 -0.01 0.88
N TRP A 77 19.14 -0.31 -0.02
CA TRP A 77 18.07 -1.26 0.30
C TRP A 77 18.56 -2.67 0.59
N ILE A 78 19.66 -3.10 -0.02
CA ILE A 78 20.21 -4.45 0.17
C ILE A 78 21.57 -4.37 0.83
N VAL A 79 21.75 -5.11 1.92
CA VAL A 79 23.02 -5.27 2.62
C VAL A 79 24.09 -5.80 1.67
N GLY A 80 25.26 -5.16 1.65
CA GLY A 80 26.34 -5.47 0.70
C GLY A 80 26.18 -4.78 -0.67
N GLY A 81 25.13 -4.00 -0.85
CA GLY A 81 24.85 -3.20 -2.03
C GLY A 81 23.78 -3.80 -2.94
N GLY A 82 23.05 -2.91 -3.61
CA GLY A 82 21.95 -3.28 -4.50
C GLY A 82 20.71 -2.48 -4.15
N GLY A 83 20.12 -1.83 -5.17
CA GLY A 83 18.95 -0.98 -4.95
C GLY A 83 17.62 -1.61 -5.33
N TRP A 84 17.58 -2.91 -5.58
CA TRP A 84 16.36 -3.57 -6.04
C TRP A 84 16.36 -5.06 -5.71
N PRO A 85 15.23 -5.66 -5.25
CA PRO A 85 13.89 -5.06 -5.04
C PRO A 85 13.76 -4.22 -3.76
N PRO A 86 12.64 -3.49 -3.56
CA PRO A 86 12.36 -2.79 -2.30
C PRO A 86 12.25 -3.75 -1.11
N PRO A 87 12.48 -3.25 0.13
CA PRO A 87 12.26 -4.03 1.35
C PRO A 87 10.83 -4.60 1.40
N PRO A 88 10.65 -5.92 1.48
CA PRO A 88 9.34 -6.54 1.23
C PRO A 88 8.33 -6.27 2.35
N ASN A 89 8.77 -6.14 3.61
CA ASN A 89 7.85 -5.79 4.71
C ASN A 89 7.24 -4.41 4.48
N LEU A 90 8.04 -3.47 3.97
CA LEU A 90 7.58 -2.13 3.65
C LEU A 90 6.79 -2.06 2.33
N ASP A 91 7.19 -2.79 1.27
CA ASP A 91 6.54 -2.68 -0.06
C ASP A 91 5.16 -3.35 -0.12
N PHE A 92 4.96 -4.49 0.54
CA PHE A 92 3.70 -5.24 0.47
C PHE A 92 3.31 -5.98 1.76
N GLY A 93 4.05 -5.82 2.86
CA GLY A 93 3.63 -6.33 4.16
C GLY A 93 2.28 -5.75 4.59
N ARG A 94 1.60 -6.43 5.52
CA ARG A 94 0.31 -5.97 6.06
C ARG A 94 0.56 -4.80 7.02
N TYR A 95 0.09 -3.62 6.64
CA TYR A 95 0.13 -2.44 7.50
C TYR A 95 -0.99 -2.50 8.52
N SER A 96 -0.76 -1.92 9.71
CA SER A 96 -1.85 -1.59 10.63
C SER A 96 -2.61 -0.38 10.08
N CYS A 97 -3.88 -0.25 10.45
CA CYS A 97 -4.71 0.85 9.98
C CYS A 97 -5.70 1.31 11.04
N GLU A 98 -5.68 2.60 11.33
CA GLU A 98 -6.56 3.25 12.30
C GLU A 98 -7.33 4.39 11.62
N VAL A 99 -8.64 4.48 11.88
CA VAL A 99 -9.44 5.65 11.50
C VAL A 99 -9.40 6.62 12.67
N CYS A 100 -8.55 7.65 12.57
CA CYS A 100 -8.33 8.60 13.65
C CYS A 100 -9.42 9.68 13.72
N VAL A 101 -9.95 10.08 12.55
CA VAL A 101 -11.04 11.06 12.44
C VAL A 101 -12.02 10.59 11.39
N ASP A 102 -13.31 10.63 11.73
CA ASP A 102 -14.43 10.45 10.81
C ASP A 102 -15.53 11.43 11.22
N SER A 103 -15.52 12.60 10.59
CA SER A 103 -16.50 13.66 10.81
C SER A 103 -17.03 14.17 9.47
N PRO A 104 -18.14 14.94 9.46
CA PRO A 104 -18.67 15.51 8.23
C PRO A 104 -17.66 16.36 7.43
N ASP A 105 -16.69 16.97 8.10
CA ASP A 105 -15.76 17.94 7.50
C ASP A 105 -14.34 17.38 7.31
N SER A 106 -14.02 16.23 7.92
CA SER A 106 -12.67 15.65 7.88
C SER A 106 -12.68 14.14 8.05
N SER A 107 -11.79 13.46 7.32
CA SER A 107 -11.48 12.06 7.53
C SER A 107 -9.96 11.89 7.58
N VAL A 108 -9.47 11.15 8.56
CA VAL A 108 -8.04 10.86 8.74
C VAL A 108 -7.88 9.37 8.99
N VAL A 109 -7.07 8.74 8.14
CA VAL A 109 -6.65 7.34 8.28
C VAL A 109 -5.15 7.30 8.49
N PHE A 110 -4.72 6.68 9.59
CA PHE A 110 -3.32 6.41 9.87
C PHE A 110 -2.97 4.98 9.47
N LEU A 111 -1.82 4.81 8.83
CA LEU A 111 -1.29 3.53 8.38
C LEU A 111 0.13 3.39 8.93
N GLU A 112 0.42 2.26 9.56
CA GLU A 112 1.75 1.96 10.07
C GLU A 112 2.30 0.70 9.39
N SER A 113 3.51 0.81 8.84
CA SER A 113 4.20 -0.33 8.26
C SER A 113 4.71 -1.27 9.35
N PRO A 114 4.83 -2.58 9.07
CA PRO A 114 5.71 -3.41 9.86
C PRO A 114 7.16 -2.89 9.77
N VAL A 115 7.96 -3.17 10.80
CA VAL A 115 9.40 -2.94 10.77
C VAL A 115 10.04 -3.92 9.78
N GLU A 116 10.98 -3.44 8.96
CA GLU A 116 11.79 -4.34 8.15
C GLU A 116 12.75 -5.11 9.06
N THR A 117 12.58 -6.43 9.10
CA THR A 117 13.28 -7.32 10.04
C THR A 117 14.13 -8.36 9.33
N LEU A 118 14.07 -8.43 7.99
CA LEU A 118 14.85 -9.36 7.19
C LEU A 118 16.28 -8.86 7.05
N ASP A 119 17.25 -9.71 7.35
CA ASP A 119 18.66 -9.31 7.48
C ASP A 119 19.23 -8.74 6.18
N ARG A 120 18.75 -9.22 5.04
CA ARG A 120 19.14 -8.73 3.71
C ARG A 120 18.74 -7.26 3.44
N TRP A 121 17.79 -6.69 4.19
CA TRP A 121 17.27 -5.32 4.00
C TRP A 121 17.40 -4.41 5.24
N LYS A 122 18.11 -4.84 6.29
CA LYS A 122 18.42 -4.00 7.47
C LYS A 122 19.52 -3.00 7.18
#